data_AF-A0A7W2D210-F1
#
_entry.id   AF-A0A7W2D210-F1
#
_cell.length_a   1.000
_cell.length_b   1.000
_cell.length_c   1.000
_cell.angle_alpha   90.00
_cell.angle_beta   90.00
_cell.angle_gamma   90.00
#
_symmetry.space_group_name_H-M   'P 1'
#
loop_
_entity.id
_entity.type
_entity.pdbx_description
1 polymer ?
#
loop_
_entity_poly.entity_id
_entity_poly.type
_entity_poly.pdbx_seq_one_letter_code
_entity_poly.pdbx_strand_id
1 'polypeptide(L)'
;MRRPVAVKLYAALAAMGLAAVTGAVLTMPEASAATGSATGYATQNGGTTGGAGGQTVRATTGTEIHAALCGRADSSTPITIEVEGTINHGNTSKVSGDSCNTADGVIELKQISNVTLVGVGSGAVFDQLGIHIREASNIIIQNVTVRNVKKSGSPTSNGGDAIGMESDVRNVWVDHTTLEASGGESEGYDGLFDMKDNTQYVTLSYSTLRNSGRGGLVGSSESDLTNSFITYHHNLYENIDSRTPLLRGGTAHIYNNHYVSLNESGINSRAGASAKVDNNYFEDSKDVLGTFYTDAAGYWQVSGNIFDNVTWSSLSSDYNPAGPDPESNTSVSIPYSYSLDDAGCVPDIVSRTAGAGTGLQVSDGNCSPQTPTPTATPTATPTATSTPTATATSTQPSGTNLSIGAGSDGSSKADGTSYGNVRDGDMSTYWSPAGSTGSISVKWGSATTVSRINIREASGSEGTIGSWRVVNADTGAVLTSGSGAGVITFPQTSLNKVTFEITGSTGTPRVAEFETYAQ
;
A
#
# COMPACT_ATOMS: atom_id res chain seq x y z
N MET A 1 39.42 57.48 -76.30
CA MET A 1 38.89 57.06 -77.62
C MET A 1 38.23 55.68 -77.46
N ARG A 2 37.02 55.53 -78.02
CA ARG A 2 36.34 54.28 -78.47
C ARG A 2 36.07 53.14 -77.45
N ARG A 3 34.77 52.87 -77.23
CA ARG A 3 34.16 51.55 -76.87
C ARG A 3 34.24 50.58 -78.11
N PRO A 4 33.76 49.29 -78.14
CA PRO A 4 32.86 48.56 -77.21
C PRO A 4 32.98 46.98 -77.10
N VAL A 5 32.05 46.36 -76.32
CA VAL A 5 31.47 44.95 -76.28
C VAL A 5 32.40 43.78 -75.87
N ALA A 6 32.03 42.68 -75.16
CA ALA A 6 30.76 41.97 -74.87
C ALA A 6 30.88 41.15 -73.55
N VAL A 7 29.93 41.20 -72.60
CA VAL A 7 28.78 40.27 -72.38
C VAL A 7 29.13 38.77 -72.33
N LYS A 8 28.98 38.16 -71.14
CA LYS A 8 28.04 37.03 -70.91
C LYS A 8 27.78 36.81 -69.41
N LEU A 9 26.49 36.78 -69.08
CA LEU A 9 25.91 36.49 -67.77
C LEU A 9 26.07 35.02 -67.39
N TYR A 10 26.29 34.75 -66.11
CA TYR A 10 25.68 33.62 -65.42
C TYR A 10 25.08 34.12 -64.10
N ALA A 11 23.77 33.97 -63.98
CA ALA A 11 22.99 34.32 -62.81
C ALA A 11 23.19 33.28 -61.70
N ALA A 12 23.62 33.72 -60.52
CA ALA A 12 23.55 32.94 -59.30
C ALA A 12 22.21 33.26 -58.60
N LEU A 13 21.30 32.28 -58.56
CA LEU A 13 20.15 32.32 -57.67
C LEU A 13 20.63 32.11 -56.24
N ALA A 14 20.51 33.15 -55.41
CA ALA A 14 20.60 33.03 -53.95
C ALA A 14 19.19 32.69 -53.42
N ALA A 15 18.98 31.43 -53.04
CA ALA A 15 17.82 31.03 -52.25
C ALA A 15 18.15 31.26 -50.77
N MET A 16 17.47 32.23 -50.14
CA MET A 16 17.44 32.37 -48.68
C MET A 16 16.62 31.21 -48.10
N GLY A 17 17.30 30.25 -47.46
CA GLY A 17 16.66 29.24 -46.62
C GLY A 17 16.43 29.81 -45.22
N LEU A 18 15.19 30.17 -44.90
CA LEU A 18 14.76 30.38 -43.53
C LEU A 18 14.66 29.01 -42.86
N ALA A 19 15.66 28.62 -42.07
CA ALA A 19 15.58 27.44 -41.22
C ALA A 19 14.75 27.80 -39.98
N ALA A 20 13.45 27.55 -40.03
CA ALA A 20 12.61 27.51 -38.84
C ALA A 20 13.02 26.26 -38.04
N VAL A 21 13.81 26.46 -36.99
CA VAL A 21 14.08 25.41 -35.98
C VAL A 21 12.82 25.28 -35.14
N THR A 22 11.87 24.48 -35.59
CA THR A 22 10.82 23.95 -34.73
C THR A 22 11.48 22.95 -33.79
N GLY A 23 11.92 23.44 -32.63
CA GLY A 23 12.26 22.57 -31.51
C GLY A 23 11.02 21.76 -31.16
N ALA A 24 11.05 20.46 -31.47
CA ALA A 24 10.12 19.52 -30.87
C ALA A 24 10.43 19.51 -29.38
N VAL A 25 9.66 20.28 -28.61
CA VAL A 25 9.56 20.05 -27.17
C VAL A 25 8.91 18.68 -27.05
N LEU A 26 9.73 17.66 -26.83
CA LEU A 26 9.25 16.38 -26.33
C LEU A 26 8.62 16.71 -24.98
N THR A 27 7.30 16.88 -24.96
CA THR A 27 6.52 16.81 -23.73
C THR A 27 6.70 15.37 -23.24
N MET A 28 7.69 15.15 -22.38
CA MET A 28 7.68 13.97 -21.54
C MET A 28 6.36 14.01 -20.78
N PRO A 29 5.65 12.88 -20.62
CA PRO A 29 4.55 12.84 -19.69
C PRO A 29 5.12 13.27 -18.34
N GLU A 30 4.62 14.36 -17.78
CA GLU A 30 4.81 14.60 -16.36
C GLU A 30 4.26 13.35 -15.67
N ALA A 31 5.14 12.59 -15.01
CA ALA A 31 4.72 11.49 -14.18
C ALA A 31 3.88 12.07 -13.05
N SER A 32 2.56 12.10 -13.25
CA SER A 32 1.58 12.38 -12.21
C SER A 32 1.72 11.27 -11.16
N ALA A 33 1.91 11.66 -9.90
CA ALA A 33 2.03 10.73 -8.78
C ALA A 33 0.74 9.92 -8.61
N ALA A 34 0.66 8.74 -9.23
CA ALA A 34 -0.43 7.81 -8.97
C ALA A 34 -0.11 7.08 -7.67
N THR A 35 -0.59 7.59 -6.52
CA THR A 35 -0.61 6.76 -5.31
C THR A 35 -1.67 5.68 -5.51
N GLY A 36 -1.20 4.45 -5.73
CA GLY A 36 -2.05 3.26 -5.68
C GLY A 36 -2.76 3.13 -4.34
N SER A 37 -3.55 2.07 -4.18
CA SER A 37 -4.15 1.75 -2.88
C SER A 37 -3.16 0.95 -2.04
N ALA A 38 -3.07 1.27 -0.75
CA ALA A 38 -2.29 0.48 0.19
C ALA A 38 -2.76 -0.99 0.21
N THR A 39 -1.83 -1.89 0.54
CA THR A 39 -2.05 -3.33 0.65
C THR A 39 -1.69 -3.81 2.06
N GLY A 40 -1.85 -5.10 2.32
CA GLY A 40 -1.39 -5.71 3.56
C GLY A 40 -2.08 -5.16 4.81
N TYR A 41 -1.36 -5.18 5.94
CA TYR A 41 -1.88 -4.65 7.20
C TYR A 41 -2.07 -3.13 7.19
N ALA A 42 -1.44 -2.39 6.28
CA ALA A 42 -1.69 -0.95 6.14
C ALA A 42 -3.13 -0.64 5.68
N THR A 43 -3.87 -1.62 5.12
CA THR A 43 -5.31 -1.50 4.81
C THR A 43 -6.22 -1.62 6.03
N GLN A 44 -5.72 -2.17 7.13
CA GLN A 44 -6.49 -2.41 8.34
C GLN A 44 -6.55 -1.14 9.19
N ASN A 45 -7.27 -1.17 10.31
CA ASN A 45 -7.37 -0.04 11.24
C ASN A 45 -7.81 1.29 10.58
N GLY A 46 -8.77 1.21 9.64
CA GLY A 46 -9.26 2.38 8.90
C GLY A 46 -8.48 2.70 7.62
N GLY A 47 -7.39 1.97 7.33
CA GLY A 47 -6.64 2.07 6.09
C GLY A 47 -5.55 3.14 6.09
N THR A 48 -4.83 3.20 4.97
CA THR A 48 -3.74 4.17 4.73
C THR A 48 -4.00 4.87 3.40
N THR A 49 -4.22 6.18 3.46
CA THR A 49 -4.50 7.09 2.33
C THR A 49 -3.47 8.21 2.20
N GLY A 50 -2.59 8.38 3.19
CA GLY A 50 -1.57 9.41 3.20
C GLY A 50 -2.14 10.82 3.05
N GLY A 51 -1.59 11.56 2.09
CA GLY A 51 -1.97 12.93 1.75
C GLY A 51 -3.23 13.09 0.89
N ALA A 52 -3.94 12.00 0.56
CA ALA A 52 -5.06 12.04 -0.36
C ALA A 52 -6.15 13.04 0.08
N GLY A 53 -6.69 13.80 -0.88
CA GLY A 53 -7.66 14.88 -0.63
C GLY A 53 -7.03 16.19 -0.11
N GLY A 54 -5.73 16.21 0.12
CA GLY A 54 -4.95 17.37 0.56
C GLY A 54 -4.33 18.18 -0.57
N GLN A 55 -3.50 19.14 -0.18
CA GLN A 55 -2.68 19.90 -1.12
C GLN A 55 -1.56 19.00 -1.67
N THR A 56 -1.25 19.15 -2.96
CA THR A 56 -0.03 18.60 -3.55
C THR A 56 0.99 19.72 -3.72
N VAL A 57 2.23 19.49 -3.27
CA VAL A 57 3.35 20.44 -3.40
C VAL A 57 4.59 19.72 -3.92
N ARG A 58 5.51 20.50 -4.50
CA ARG A 58 6.82 20.00 -4.93
C ARG A 58 7.91 20.44 -3.96
N ALA A 59 8.87 19.56 -3.71
CA ALA A 59 10.06 19.84 -2.93
C ALA A 59 11.31 19.26 -3.60
N THR A 60 12.38 20.05 -3.59
CA THR A 60 13.70 19.69 -4.12
C THR A 60 14.79 19.70 -3.06
N THR A 61 14.44 20.08 -1.84
CA THR A 61 15.32 20.13 -0.67
C THR A 61 14.60 19.63 0.58
N GLY A 62 15.33 19.18 1.59
CA GLY A 62 14.72 18.73 2.84
C GLY A 62 14.07 19.88 3.61
N THR A 63 14.63 21.09 3.46
CA THR A 63 14.03 22.31 4.03
C THR A 63 12.67 22.62 3.40
N GLU A 64 12.49 22.39 2.10
CA GLU A 64 11.19 22.53 1.43
C GLU A 64 10.20 21.45 1.88
N ILE A 65 10.65 20.21 2.12
CA ILE A 65 9.82 19.17 2.73
C ILE A 65 9.34 19.64 4.12
N HIS A 66 10.25 20.12 4.97
CA HIS A 66 9.88 20.67 6.27
C HIS A 66 8.93 21.87 6.16
N ALA A 67 9.18 22.79 5.23
CA ALA A 67 8.30 23.94 5.00
C ALA A 67 6.90 23.50 4.55
N ALA A 68 6.79 22.49 3.70
CA ALA A 68 5.52 21.91 3.29
C ALA A 68 4.76 21.32 4.49
N LEU A 69 5.43 20.57 5.36
CA LEU A 69 4.84 19.99 6.57
C LEU A 69 4.35 21.09 7.53
N CYS A 70 5.16 22.12 7.76
CA CYS A 70 4.86 23.23 8.68
C CYS A 70 3.89 24.28 8.12
N GLY A 71 3.70 24.30 6.80
CA GLY A 71 2.79 25.23 6.11
C GLY A 71 1.32 24.81 6.14
N ARG A 72 1.03 23.64 6.71
CA ARG A 72 -0.33 23.10 6.82
C ARG A 72 -1.13 23.80 7.90
N ALA A 73 -2.45 23.81 7.74
CA ALA A 73 -3.38 24.41 8.71
C ALA A 73 -3.33 23.72 10.08
N ASP A 74 -3.09 22.40 10.11
CA ASP A 74 -2.97 21.58 11.30
C ASP A 74 -2.07 20.36 11.01
N SER A 75 -1.50 19.74 12.04
CA SER A 75 -0.63 18.55 11.91
C SER A 75 -1.32 17.34 11.28
N SER A 76 -2.66 17.33 11.27
CA SER A 76 -3.51 16.33 10.63
C SER A 76 -4.05 16.74 9.25
N THR A 77 -3.73 17.94 8.74
CA THR A 77 -4.19 18.34 7.40
C THR A 77 -3.49 17.48 6.33
N PRO A 78 -4.21 16.83 5.40
CA PRO A 78 -3.58 15.98 4.40
C PRO A 78 -2.65 16.76 3.46
N ILE A 79 -1.50 16.17 3.12
CA ILE A 79 -0.55 16.73 2.14
C ILE A 79 0.17 15.63 1.33
N THR A 80 0.27 15.84 0.03
CA THR A 80 1.17 15.08 -0.85
C THR A 80 2.37 15.95 -1.19
N ILE A 81 3.56 15.46 -0.89
CA ILE A 81 4.84 16.12 -1.18
C ILE A 81 5.53 15.31 -2.28
N GLU A 82 5.47 15.83 -3.49
CA GLU A 82 6.20 15.35 -4.65
C GLU A 82 7.67 15.78 -4.54
N VAL A 83 8.57 14.83 -4.35
CA VAL A 83 9.99 15.06 -4.16
C VAL A 83 10.74 14.80 -5.45
N GLU A 84 11.65 15.70 -5.80
CA GLU A 84 12.49 15.57 -6.99
C GLU A 84 13.93 15.98 -6.68
N GLY A 85 14.90 15.19 -7.16
CA GLY A 85 16.32 15.46 -6.98
C GLY A 85 16.89 14.87 -5.68
N THR A 86 18.01 15.43 -5.22
CA THR A 86 18.76 14.90 -4.07
C THR A 86 18.55 15.72 -2.81
N ILE A 87 18.05 15.06 -1.78
CA ILE A 87 17.86 15.55 -0.43
C ILE A 87 19.04 15.07 0.42
N ASN A 88 19.71 15.97 1.15
CA ASN A 88 20.88 15.65 1.97
C ASN A 88 20.99 16.63 3.14
N HIS A 89 21.96 16.43 4.03
CA HIS A 89 22.17 17.31 5.20
C HIS A 89 22.38 18.78 4.82
N GLY A 90 23.06 19.06 3.71
CA GLY A 90 23.38 20.42 3.27
C GLY A 90 22.16 21.23 2.84
N ASN A 91 21.05 20.58 2.51
CA ASN A 91 19.80 21.23 2.10
C ASN A 91 18.61 20.91 3.03
N THR A 92 18.88 20.38 4.23
CA THR A 92 17.86 19.97 5.20
C THR A 92 18.04 20.70 6.52
N SER A 93 17.38 21.85 6.64
CA SER A 93 17.32 22.64 7.86
C SER A 93 15.96 22.49 8.55
N LYS A 94 15.97 22.66 9.88
CA LYS A 94 14.76 22.69 10.69
C LYS A 94 13.85 23.84 10.24
N VAL A 95 12.56 23.53 10.13
CA VAL A 95 11.49 24.53 10.01
C VAL A 95 10.54 24.36 11.21
N SER A 96 10.09 25.47 11.78
CA SER A 96 9.17 25.46 12.92
C SER A 96 7.80 25.99 12.50
N GLY A 97 6.74 25.35 12.98
CA GLY A 97 5.35 25.76 12.78
C GLY A 97 4.43 24.90 13.65
N ASP A 98 3.18 25.31 13.81
CA ASP A 98 2.23 24.62 14.70
C ASP A 98 1.81 23.23 14.20
N SER A 99 2.02 22.94 12.91
CA SER A 99 1.61 21.70 12.23
C SER A 99 2.75 20.70 11.97
N CYS A 100 3.93 20.92 12.57
CA CYS A 100 5.10 20.08 12.35
C CYS A 100 6.03 20.02 13.57
N ASN A 101 6.81 18.95 13.67
CA ASN A 101 7.94 18.84 14.59
C ASN A 101 9.15 18.33 13.80
N THR A 102 10.03 19.23 13.37
CA THR A 102 11.16 18.91 12.49
C THR A 102 12.52 19.17 13.15
N ALA A 103 13.59 18.63 12.56
CA ALA A 103 14.96 18.79 13.03
C ALA A 103 15.93 18.94 11.84
N ASP A 104 17.11 19.51 12.10
CA ASP A 104 18.18 19.59 11.09
C ASP A 104 18.76 18.21 10.77
N GLY A 105 19.13 17.97 9.51
CA GLY A 105 19.87 16.76 9.14
C GLY A 105 19.08 15.43 9.26
N VAL A 106 17.75 15.50 9.24
CA VAL A 106 16.83 14.35 9.17
C VAL A 106 15.52 14.80 8.53
N ILE A 107 14.81 13.89 7.85
CA ILE A 107 13.41 14.13 7.45
C ILE A 107 12.51 13.57 8.53
N GLU A 108 11.94 14.45 9.35
CA GLU A 108 11.13 14.05 10.50
C GLU A 108 9.63 14.16 10.19
N LEU A 109 8.95 13.02 10.21
CA LEU A 109 7.48 12.89 10.19
C LEU A 109 7.00 12.58 11.61
N LYS A 110 7.05 13.61 12.47
CA LYS A 110 6.80 13.45 13.91
C LYS A 110 5.58 14.21 14.40
N GLN A 111 4.71 13.54 15.17
CA GLN A 111 3.49 14.12 15.77
C GLN A 111 2.54 14.69 14.72
N ILE A 112 2.40 13.97 13.61
CA ILE A 112 1.64 14.37 12.43
C ILE A 112 0.83 13.20 11.87
N SER A 113 -0.13 13.51 11.01
CA SER A 113 -0.79 12.50 10.20
C SER A 113 -1.08 12.98 8.78
N ASN A 114 -1.50 12.03 7.94
CA ASN A 114 -2.01 12.26 6.60
C ASN A 114 -0.96 12.86 5.64
N VAL A 115 0.18 12.17 5.50
CA VAL A 115 1.28 12.63 4.65
C VAL A 115 1.63 11.58 3.61
N THR A 116 1.75 12.01 2.35
CA THR A 116 2.42 11.25 1.30
C THR A 116 3.72 11.94 0.94
N LEU A 117 4.84 11.21 1.00
CA LEU A 117 6.13 11.59 0.41
C LEU A 117 6.35 10.70 -0.82
N VAL A 118 6.38 11.29 -2.01
CA VAL A 118 6.46 10.52 -3.25
C VAL A 118 7.53 11.06 -4.19
N GLY A 119 8.44 10.20 -4.67
CA GLY A 119 9.41 10.60 -5.68
C GLY A 119 8.77 10.79 -7.06
N VAL A 120 9.13 11.86 -7.77
CA VAL A 120 8.64 12.17 -9.12
C VAL A 120 9.78 12.58 -10.06
N GLY A 121 9.47 12.78 -11.35
CA GLY A 121 10.42 13.31 -12.33
C GLY A 121 11.65 12.42 -12.49
N SER A 122 12.85 12.99 -12.31
CA SER A 122 14.12 12.24 -12.37
C SER A 122 14.38 11.33 -11.14
N GLY A 123 13.43 11.25 -10.21
CA GLY A 123 13.53 10.48 -8.97
C GLY A 123 13.90 11.33 -7.76
N ALA A 124 13.61 10.81 -6.57
CA ALA A 124 13.96 11.40 -5.28
C ALA A 124 15.02 10.54 -4.58
N VAL A 125 16.15 11.14 -4.22
CA VAL A 125 17.24 10.47 -3.50
C VAL A 125 17.50 11.18 -2.18
N PHE A 126 17.33 10.49 -1.07
CA PHE A 126 17.75 10.90 0.26
C PHE A 126 19.15 10.33 0.51
N ASP A 127 20.16 11.16 0.30
CA ASP A 127 21.57 10.77 0.36
C ASP A 127 22.14 11.04 1.74
N GLN A 128 22.53 9.98 2.44
CA GLN A 128 23.01 9.96 3.82
C GLN A 128 21.98 10.44 4.86
N LEU A 129 20.75 10.73 4.43
CA LEU A 129 19.70 11.35 5.23
C LEU A 129 18.54 10.37 5.44
N GLY A 130 18.23 10.04 6.69
CA GLY A 130 17.14 9.12 7.03
C GLY A 130 15.78 9.81 7.07
N ILE A 131 14.72 8.99 6.92
CA ILE A 131 13.34 9.39 7.17
C ILE A 131 12.91 8.79 8.51
N HIS A 132 12.48 9.63 9.43
CA HIS A 132 12.04 9.22 10.76
C HIS A 132 10.54 9.44 10.91
N ILE A 133 9.80 8.39 11.28
CA ILE A 133 8.37 8.45 11.54
C ILE A 133 8.15 8.24 13.04
N ARG A 134 7.49 9.19 13.70
CA ARG A 134 7.35 9.13 15.17
C ARG A 134 6.06 9.73 15.67
N GLU A 135 5.34 9.02 16.53
CA GLU A 135 4.02 9.46 17.04
C GLU A 135 3.10 9.90 15.89
N ALA A 136 3.11 9.17 14.77
CA ALA A 136 2.52 9.58 13.52
C ALA A 136 1.61 8.51 12.92
N SER A 137 0.66 8.93 12.09
CA SER A 137 -0.27 7.99 11.45
C SER A 137 -0.69 8.35 10.04
N ASN A 138 -1.13 7.35 9.29
CA ASN A 138 -1.58 7.52 7.91
C ASN A 138 -0.50 8.15 7.02
N ILE A 139 0.62 7.43 6.86
CA ILE A 139 1.81 7.90 6.14
C ILE A 139 2.05 7.00 4.93
N ILE A 140 2.31 7.61 3.78
CA ILE A 140 2.78 6.92 2.57
C ILE A 140 4.18 7.44 2.21
N ILE A 141 5.12 6.52 2.00
CA ILE A 141 6.43 6.82 1.41
C ILE A 141 6.57 5.98 0.15
N GLN A 142 6.67 6.62 -1.01
CA GLN A 142 6.63 5.89 -2.29
C GLN A 142 7.65 6.40 -3.30
N ASN A 143 8.23 5.51 -4.10
CA ASN A 143 9.12 5.87 -5.22
C ASN A 143 10.37 6.69 -4.82
N VAL A 144 10.91 6.48 -3.62
CA VAL A 144 12.10 7.19 -3.13
C VAL A 144 13.28 6.24 -2.96
N THR A 145 14.49 6.75 -3.17
CA THR A 145 15.72 6.08 -2.77
C THR A 145 16.24 6.70 -1.48
N VAL A 146 16.50 5.91 -0.45
CA VAL A 146 17.19 6.35 0.77
C VAL A 146 18.47 5.55 0.92
N ARG A 147 19.62 6.23 0.99
CA ARG A 147 20.90 5.52 0.98
C ARG A 147 21.89 6.05 2.00
N ASN A 148 22.73 5.14 2.49
CA ASN A 148 23.94 5.43 3.25
C ASN A 148 23.72 6.27 4.51
N VAL A 149 22.61 6.03 5.21
CA VAL A 149 22.26 6.70 6.46
C VAL A 149 23.14 6.16 7.60
N LYS A 150 23.89 7.04 8.25
CA LYS A 150 24.85 6.62 9.28
C LYS A 150 24.35 6.86 10.70
N LYS A 151 24.59 5.88 11.56
CA LYS A 151 24.46 5.98 13.02
C LYS A 151 25.68 6.62 13.65
N SER A 152 26.87 6.28 13.13
CA SER A 152 28.16 6.74 13.64
C SER A 152 29.09 7.13 12.49
N GLY A 153 30.08 7.97 12.79
CA GLY A 153 30.84 8.69 11.76
C GLY A 153 30.15 10.00 11.39
N SER A 154 30.37 10.50 10.17
CA SER A 154 29.77 11.75 9.70
C SER A 154 29.44 11.67 8.20
N PRO A 155 28.32 12.28 7.76
CA PRO A 155 27.26 12.86 8.59
C PRO A 155 26.38 11.76 9.20
N THR A 156 25.77 11.98 10.38
CA THR A 156 24.80 11.06 10.98
C THR A 156 23.37 11.52 10.73
N SER A 157 22.42 10.59 10.69
CA SER A 157 20.99 10.92 10.58
C SER A 157 20.15 9.80 11.19
N ASN A 158 19.08 10.20 11.90
CA ASN A 158 18.09 9.33 12.52
C ASN A 158 18.58 8.00 13.14
N GLY A 159 19.70 8.02 13.87
CA GLY A 159 20.23 6.79 14.48
C GLY A 159 20.76 5.73 13.50
N GLY A 160 20.84 6.03 12.21
CA GLY A 160 21.38 5.15 11.16
C GLY A 160 20.35 4.40 10.34
N ASP A 161 19.06 4.55 10.64
CA ASP A 161 18.00 3.84 9.94
C ASP A 161 17.62 4.57 8.63
N ALA A 162 17.54 3.85 7.50
CA ALA A 162 17.10 4.47 6.24
C ALA A 162 15.65 4.99 6.39
N ILE A 163 14.74 4.13 6.85
CA ILE A 163 13.43 4.53 7.36
C ILE A 163 13.28 3.92 8.77
N GLY A 164 13.23 4.78 9.78
CA GLY A 164 12.99 4.39 11.16
C GLY A 164 11.60 4.78 11.63
N MET A 165 10.92 3.90 12.35
CA MET A 165 9.62 4.14 12.97
C MET A 165 9.73 3.88 14.48
N GLU A 166 9.33 4.86 15.29
CA GLU A 166 9.46 4.78 16.74
C GLU A 166 8.29 5.47 17.43
N SER A 167 7.81 4.91 18.54
CA SER A 167 6.77 5.50 19.41
C SER A 167 5.42 5.69 18.71
N ASP A 168 4.47 4.79 18.95
CA ASP A 168 3.04 4.98 18.62
C ASP A 168 2.76 5.31 17.14
N VAL A 169 3.47 4.66 16.20
CA VAL A 169 3.24 4.81 14.76
C VAL A 169 2.12 3.89 14.27
N ARG A 170 1.19 4.40 13.44
CA ARG A 170 0.04 3.62 12.92
C ARG A 170 -0.17 3.82 11.42
N ASN A 171 -0.54 2.77 10.69
CA ASN A 171 -1.00 2.88 9.31
C ASN A 171 0.04 3.55 8.40
N VAL A 172 1.10 2.80 8.10
CA VAL A 172 2.19 3.26 7.23
C VAL A 172 2.33 2.32 6.04
N TRP A 173 2.36 2.88 4.85
CA TRP A 173 2.63 2.16 3.62
C TRP A 173 3.90 2.69 2.96
N VAL A 174 4.93 1.86 2.95
CA VAL A 174 6.20 2.13 2.26
C VAL A 174 6.26 1.24 1.04
N ASP A 175 6.37 1.84 -0.13
CA ASP A 175 6.13 1.15 -1.39
C ASP A 175 7.09 1.61 -2.47
N HIS A 176 7.61 0.70 -3.29
CA HIS A 176 8.50 1.08 -4.39
C HIS A 176 9.68 1.94 -3.95
N THR A 177 10.29 1.59 -2.82
CA THR A 177 11.47 2.31 -2.30
C THR A 177 12.74 1.53 -2.56
N THR A 178 13.86 2.24 -2.70
CA THR A 178 15.19 1.62 -2.69
C THR A 178 15.91 2.06 -1.43
N LEU A 179 16.16 1.13 -0.52
CA LEU A 179 16.87 1.35 0.74
C LEU A 179 18.24 0.68 0.67
N GLU A 180 19.30 1.45 0.82
CA GLU A 180 20.66 0.97 0.58
C GLU A 180 21.63 1.45 1.67
N ALA A 181 22.54 0.56 2.08
CA ALA A 181 23.72 0.92 2.86
C ALA A 181 25.00 0.54 2.10
N SER A 182 26.15 0.80 2.70
CA SER A 182 27.46 0.40 2.15
C SER A 182 28.26 -0.37 3.20
N GLY A 183 27.62 -1.36 3.85
CA GLY A 183 28.21 -2.16 4.92
C GLY A 183 27.31 -2.29 6.15
N GLY A 184 27.91 -2.64 7.28
CA GLY A 184 27.22 -2.88 8.54
C GLY A 184 27.65 -1.92 9.64
N GLU A 185 27.53 -2.38 10.88
CA GLU A 185 27.80 -1.58 12.08
C GLU A 185 29.26 -1.15 12.18
N SER A 186 30.21 -1.96 11.68
CA SER A 186 31.64 -1.61 11.63
C SER A 186 31.93 -0.41 10.71
N GLU A 187 31.13 -0.20 9.68
CA GLU A 187 31.23 0.95 8.75
C GLU A 187 30.36 2.14 9.18
N GLY A 188 29.60 2.00 10.27
CA GLY A 188 28.79 3.03 10.90
C GLY A 188 27.32 3.07 10.47
N TYR A 189 26.83 2.02 9.80
CA TYR A 189 25.43 1.87 9.41
C TYR A 189 24.61 1.09 10.46
N ASP A 190 23.30 1.30 10.54
CA ASP A 190 22.39 0.49 11.38
C ASP A 190 21.40 -0.32 10.52
N GLY A 191 20.08 -0.15 10.68
CA GLY A 191 19.07 -0.86 9.90
C GLY A 191 18.67 -0.12 8.62
N LEU A 192 17.99 -0.81 7.70
CA LEU A 192 17.31 -0.13 6.59
C LEU A 192 15.87 0.22 6.97
N PHE A 193 15.13 -0.71 7.61
CA PHE A 193 13.71 -0.56 7.89
C PHE A 193 13.35 -1.01 9.31
N ASP A 194 13.36 -0.07 10.26
CA ASP A 194 13.24 -0.35 11.69
C ASP A 194 11.89 0.12 12.28
N MET A 195 11.32 -0.66 13.19
CA MET A 195 10.05 -0.41 13.89
C MET A 195 10.19 -0.72 15.38
N LYS A 196 9.90 0.29 16.21
CA LYS A 196 10.13 0.26 17.65
C LYS A 196 8.95 0.88 18.39
N ASP A 197 8.84 0.56 19.67
CA ASP A 197 7.95 1.21 20.63
C ASP A 197 6.51 1.34 20.13
N ASN A 198 5.81 0.21 20.08
CA ASN A 198 4.39 0.14 19.75
C ASN A 198 4.05 0.61 18.33
N THR A 199 4.84 0.29 17.30
CA THR A 199 4.54 0.57 15.88
C THR A 199 3.64 -0.51 15.28
N GLN A 200 2.53 -0.14 14.62
CA GLN A 200 1.55 -1.11 14.11
C GLN A 200 0.92 -0.74 12.75
N TYR A 201 0.40 -1.75 12.04
CA TYR A 201 -0.26 -1.62 10.73
C TYR A 201 0.66 -1.05 9.65
N VAL A 202 1.80 -1.70 9.46
CA VAL A 202 2.82 -1.29 8.49
C VAL A 202 2.84 -2.24 7.31
N THR A 203 3.02 -1.72 6.09
CA THR A 203 3.29 -2.54 4.91
C THR A 203 4.48 -1.99 4.16
N LEU A 204 5.46 -2.87 3.93
CA LEU A 204 6.59 -2.63 3.03
C LEU A 204 6.38 -3.49 1.78
N SER A 205 6.19 -2.85 0.63
CA SER A 205 5.91 -3.54 -0.62
C SER A 205 6.77 -3.07 -1.78
N TYR A 206 7.02 -3.97 -2.72
CA TYR A 206 7.71 -3.66 -3.98
C TYR A 206 8.99 -2.85 -3.79
N SER A 207 9.72 -3.05 -2.70
CA SER A 207 10.89 -2.25 -2.35
C SER A 207 12.17 -3.08 -2.49
N THR A 208 13.29 -2.44 -2.79
CA THR A 208 14.60 -3.09 -2.68
C THR A 208 15.30 -2.66 -1.40
N LEU A 209 15.82 -3.63 -0.66
CA LEU A 209 16.72 -3.46 0.47
C LEU A 209 18.04 -4.13 0.11
N ARG A 210 19.16 -3.40 0.17
CA ARG A 210 20.45 -3.99 -0.24
C ARG A 210 21.70 -3.46 0.47
N ASN A 211 22.76 -4.26 0.40
CA ASN A 211 24.12 -3.91 0.80
C ASN A 211 24.26 -3.45 2.26
N SER A 212 23.50 -4.08 3.16
CA SER A 212 23.42 -3.71 4.58
C SER A 212 23.73 -4.87 5.50
N GLY A 213 24.42 -4.61 6.60
CA GLY A 213 24.54 -5.60 7.67
C GLY A 213 23.19 -5.93 8.34
N ARG A 214 22.19 -5.03 8.26
CA ARG A 214 20.88 -5.21 8.89
C ARG A 214 19.76 -4.74 7.97
N GLY A 215 18.86 -5.66 7.61
CA GLY A 215 17.68 -5.34 6.79
C GLY A 215 16.65 -4.51 7.55
N GLY A 216 16.24 -4.95 8.74
CA GLY A 216 15.22 -4.26 9.51
C GLY A 216 14.84 -4.95 10.82
N LEU A 217 14.49 -4.13 11.81
CA LEU A 217 14.12 -4.53 13.17
C LEU A 217 12.64 -4.30 13.44
N VAL A 218 12.01 -5.21 14.16
CA VAL A 218 10.69 -5.06 14.77
C VAL A 218 10.82 -5.40 16.25
N GLY A 219 10.69 -4.38 17.09
CA GLY A 219 10.94 -4.46 18.52
C GLY A 219 12.42 -4.29 18.86
N SER A 220 12.75 -3.24 19.60
CA SER A 220 14.12 -2.88 20.00
C SER A 220 14.75 -3.87 20.99
N SER A 221 13.94 -4.49 21.84
CA SER A 221 14.34 -5.36 22.95
C SER A 221 13.36 -6.50 23.17
N GLU A 222 13.72 -7.52 23.96
CA GLU A 222 12.82 -8.63 24.34
C GLU A 222 11.59 -8.17 25.16
N SER A 223 11.55 -6.91 25.62
CA SER A 223 10.38 -6.29 26.25
C SER A 223 9.56 -5.42 25.30
N ASP A 224 10.07 -5.09 24.12
CA ASP A 224 9.38 -4.27 23.12
C ASP A 224 8.57 -5.16 22.15
N LEU A 225 7.49 -5.72 22.69
CA LEU A 225 6.69 -6.79 22.07
C LEU A 225 5.37 -6.30 21.45
N THR A 226 5.11 -4.99 21.50
CA THR A 226 3.82 -4.40 21.08
C THR A 226 3.80 -3.93 19.63
N ASN A 227 4.92 -4.06 18.93
CA ASN A 227 5.01 -3.80 17.49
C ASN A 227 4.30 -4.93 16.75
N SER A 228 3.25 -4.63 15.98
CA SER A 228 2.45 -5.70 15.35
C SER A 228 1.59 -5.24 14.19
N PHE A 229 1.23 -6.25 13.41
CA PHE A 229 0.53 -6.23 12.14
C PHE A 229 1.38 -5.57 11.07
N ILE A 230 2.32 -6.36 10.56
CA ILE A 230 3.31 -5.93 9.57
C ILE A 230 3.23 -6.82 8.34
N THR A 231 3.26 -6.22 7.16
CA THR A 231 3.33 -6.96 5.90
C THR A 231 4.62 -6.62 5.16
N TYR A 232 5.29 -7.65 4.65
CA TYR A 232 6.41 -7.53 3.72
C TYR A 232 6.06 -8.32 2.46
N HIS A 233 5.91 -7.67 1.31
CA HIS A 233 5.67 -8.41 0.08
C HIS A 233 6.31 -7.84 -1.18
N HIS A 234 6.67 -8.73 -2.10
CA HIS A 234 7.25 -8.36 -3.39
C HIS A 234 8.53 -7.51 -3.25
N ASN A 235 9.23 -7.62 -2.12
CA ASN A 235 10.48 -6.91 -1.92
C ASN A 235 11.66 -7.73 -2.43
N LEU A 236 12.70 -7.03 -2.87
CA LEU A 236 14.03 -7.60 -3.11
C LEU A 236 14.89 -7.35 -1.86
N TYR A 237 15.43 -8.41 -1.28
CA TYR A 237 16.47 -8.35 -0.26
C TYR A 237 17.77 -8.91 -0.87
N GLU A 238 18.75 -8.04 -1.09
CA GLU A 238 19.98 -8.40 -1.81
C GLU A 238 21.22 -8.06 -0.98
N ASN A 239 22.10 -9.05 -0.76
CA ASN A 239 23.37 -8.86 -0.05
C ASN A 239 23.15 -8.19 1.32
N ILE A 240 22.48 -8.92 2.21
CA ILE A 240 22.17 -8.48 3.57
C ILE A 240 22.69 -9.52 4.56
N ASP A 241 23.38 -9.09 5.61
CA ASP A 241 23.90 -10.05 6.59
C ASP A 241 22.76 -10.67 7.40
N SER A 242 21.93 -9.83 8.03
CA SER A 242 20.83 -10.34 8.87
C SER A 242 19.61 -9.44 8.98
N ARG A 243 18.60 -9.93 9.73
CA ARG A 243 17.40 -9.20 10.13
C ARG A 243 16.52 -8.84 8.94
N THR A 244 15.91 -9.83 8.29
CA THR A 244 15.02 -9.60 7.14
C THR A 244 13.60 -10.16 7.32
N PRO A 245 12.88 -9.89 8.44
CA PRO A 245 13.25 -9.00 9.55
C PRO A 245 13.71 -9.73 10.84
N LEU A 246 14.38 -8.97 11.71
CA LEU A 246 14.22 -8.98 13.17
C LEU A 246 12.75 -8.94 13.61
N LEU A 247 12.09 -10.03 14.05
CA LEU A 247 10.72 -9.97 14.55
C LEU A 247 10.58 -10.40 16.01
N ARG A 248 10.17 -9.48 16.89
CA ARG A 248 9.81 -9.75 18.29
C ARG A 248 8.32 -9.56 18.54
N GLY A 249 7.69 -10.55 19.18
CA GLY A 249 6.30 -10.48 19.68
C GLY A 249 5.21 -10.44 18.60
N GLY A 250 5.21 -9.43 17.74
CA GLY A 250 4.14 -9.16 16.78
C GLY A 250 3.88 -10.22 15.72
N THR A 251 2.81 -9.98 14.96
CA THR A 251 2.46 -10.77 13.78
C THR A 251 2.99 -10.11 12.50
N ALA A 252 3.67 -10.89 11.66
CA ALA A 252 4.10 -10.47 10.33
C ALA A 252 3.61 -11.43 9.25
N HIS A 253 3.15 -10.89 8.12
CA HIS A 253 2.91 -11.65 6.89
C HIS A 253 3.99 -11.29 5.86
N ILE A 254 4.75 -12.28 5.44
CA ILE A 254 5.94 -12.15 4.63
C ILE A 254 5.73 -13.02 3.40
N TYR A 255 5.43 -12.42 2.25
CA TYR A 255 5.08 -13.20 1.07
C TYR A 255 5.59 -12.66 -0.27
N ASN A 256 5.86 -13.55 -1.22
CA ASN A 256 6.38 -13.21 -2.55
C ASN A 256 7.61 -12.27 -2.53
N ASN A 257 8.44 -12.30 -1.49
CA ASN A 257 9.71 -11.58 -1.50
C ASN A 257 10.79 -12.46 -2.15
N HIS A 258 11.76 -11.81 -2.80
CA HIS A 258 12.98 -12.46 -3.30
C HIS A 258 14.13 -12.09 -2.36
N TYR A 259 14.75 -13.10 -1.76
CA TYR A 259 15.94 -12.97 -0.95
C TYR A 259 17.11 -13.59 -1.70
N VAL A 260 18.16 -12.80 -1.94
CA VAL A 260 19.38 -13.26 -2.60
C VAL A 260 20.60 -12.82 -1.79
N SER A 261 21.48 -13.76 -1.46
CA SER A 261 22.66 -13.49 -0.64
C SER A 261 22.34 -12.95 0.76
N LEU A 262 21.55 -13.70 1.54
CA LEU A 262 21.50 -13.50 2.99
C LEU A 262 22.72 -14.16 3.64
N ASN A 263 23.65 -13.35 4.15
CA ASN A 263 24.99 -13.84 4.50
C ASN A 263 25.05 -14.57 5.86
N GLU A 264 24.17 -14.21 6.81
CA GLU A 264 24.16 -14.80 8.16
C GLU A 264 22.83 -15.46 8.52
N SER A 265 21.71 -14.72 8.46
CA SER A 265 20.38 -15.22 8.85
C SER A 265 19.24 -14.34 8.33
N GLY A 266 18.10 -14.91 7.96
CA GLY A 266 16.97 -14.17 7.40
C GLY A 266 15.92 -13.71 8.41
N ILE A 267 14.70 -14.23 8.24
CA ILE A 267 13.53 -13.97 9.08
C ILE A 267 13.79 -14.57 10.46
N ASN A 268 14.00 -13.72 11.46
CA ASN A 268 14.28 -14.13 12.82
C ASN A 268 13.05 -13.87 13.70
N SER A 269 12.17 -14.87 13.78
CA SER A 269 10.98 -14.87 14.61
C SER A 269 11.37 -15.26 16.03
N ARG A 270 11.18 -14.35 16.99
CA ARG A 270 11.56 -14.54 18.40
C ARG A 270 10.62 -13.85 19.38
N ALA A 271 10.81 -14.11 20.67
CA ALA A 271 10.05 -13.48 21.75
C ALA A 271 8.53 -13.58 21.58
N GLY A 272 8.03 -14.74 21.16
CA GLY A 272 6.60 -14.98 20.92
C GLY A 272 6.06 -14.43 19.59
N ALA A 273 6.91 -13.89 18.71
CA ALA A 273 6.54 -13.48 17.35
C ALA A 273 5.82 -14.58 16.56
N SER A 274 4.96 -14.18 15.62
CA SER A 274 4.29 -15.10 14.70
C SER A 274 4.47 -14.63 13.25
N ALA A 275 5.26 -15.37 12.46
CA ALA A 275 5.51 -15.07 11.05
C ALA A 275 4.70 -16.00 10.13
N LYS A 276 3.87 -15.45 9.26
CA LYS A 276 3.32 -16.18 8.11
C LYS A 276 4.24 -15.97 6.91
N VAL A 277 4.88 -17.02 6.42
CA VAL A 277 5.94 -16.96 5.40
C VAL A 277 5.48 -17.74 4.17
N ASP A 278 4.97 -17.04 3.16
CA ASP A 278 4.28 -17.64 2.02
C ASP A 278 4.90 -17.29 0.67
N ASN A 279 5.15 -18.30 -0.17
CA ASN A 279 5.55 -18.12 -1.56
C ASN A 279 6.75 -17.17 -1.77
N ASN A 280 7.71 -17.12 -0.84
CA ASN A 280 8.95 -16.37 -1.03
C ASN A 280 9.97 -17.23 -1.80
N TYR A 281 10.90 -16.57 -2.48
CA TYR A 281 12.05 -17.21 -3.12
C TYR A 281 13.32 -16.85 -2.36
N PHE A 282 14.01 -17.85 -1.81
CA PHE A 282 15.28 -17.69 -1.14
C PHE A 282 16.38 -18.29 -2.02
N GLU A 283 17.39 -17.50 -2.36
CA GLU A 283 18.47 -17.84 -3.27
C GLU A 283 19.82 -17.54 -2.63
N ASP A 284 20.79 -18.46 -2.76
CA ASP A 284 22.18 -18.26 -2.32
C ASP A 284 22.31 -17.71 -0.90
N SER A 285 21.51 -18.24 0.02
CA SER A 285 21.25 -17.64 1.32
C SER A 285 21.52 -18.60 2.48
N LYS A 286 21.71 -18.05 3.68
CA LYS A 286 21.94 -18.82 4.90
C LYS A 286 20.88 -18.56 5.95
N ASP A 287 20.44 -19.63 6.62
CA ASP A 287 19.59 -19.59 7.82
C ASP A 287 18.38 -18.65 7.67
N VAL A 288 17.63 -18.84 6.59
CA VAL A 288 16.65 -17.84 6.09
C VAL A 288 15.40 -17.69 6.95
N LEU A 289 15.13 -18.64 7.84
CA LEU A 289 14.01 -18.62 8.78
C LEU A 289 14.39 -19.33 10.08
N GLY A 290 14.08 -18.74 11.23
CA GLY A 290 14.23 -19.41 12.52
C GLY A 290 14.15 -18.47 13.70
N THR A 291 14.66 -18.93 14.85
CA THR A 291 14.95 -18.10 16.02
C THR A 291 16.46 -18.06 16.18
N PHE A 292 17.07 -16.88 16.10
CA PHE A 292 18.53 -16.73 16.15
C PHE A 292 18.96 -15.73 17.22
N TYR A 293 20.11 -15.99 17.83
CA TYR A 293 20.80 -15.17 18.84
C TYR A 293 20.01 -15.01 20.15
N THR A 294 19.12 -15.95 20.45
CA THR A 294 18.28 -15.96 21.66
C THR A 294 17.65 -17.34 21.88
N ASP A 295 17.30 -17.66 23.13
CA ASP A 295 16.48 -18.81 23.50
C ASP A 295 14.97 -18.45 23.58
N ALA A 296 14.63 -17.16 23.48
CA ALA A 296 13.25 -16.69 23.44
C ALA A 296 12.60 -17.03 22.09
N ALA A 297 11.99 -18.22 22.00
CA ALA A 297 11.40 -18.74 20.77
C ALA A 297 10.32 -17.82 20.18
N GLY A 298 10.27 -17.79 18.86
CA GLY A 298 9.13 -17.31 18.08
C GLY A 298 8.46 -18.46 17.33
N TYR A 299 7.49 -18.10 16.50
CA TYR A 299 6.65 -19.03 15.77
C TYR A 299 6.57 -18.64 14.30
N TRP A 300 6.32 -19.63 13.45
CA TRP A 300 6.13 -19.45 12.03
C TRP A 300 5.16 -20.47 11.45
N GLN A 301 4.48 -20.03 10.40
CA GLN A 301 3.72 -20.87 9.50
C GLN A 301 4.26 -20.66 8.09
N VAL A 302 4.66 -21.74 7.43
CA VAL A 302 5.29 -21.71 6.10
C VAL A 302 4.39 -22.35 5.05
N SER A 303 4.36 -21.79 3.83
CA SER A 303 3.72 -22.42 2.67
C SER A 303 4.37 -21.97 1.36
N GLY A 304 4.53 -22.86 0.39
CA GLY A 304 4.89 -22.51 -0.99
C GLY A 304 6.25 -21.83 -1.21
N ASN A 305 7.12 -21.70 -0.21
CA ASN A 305 8.44 -21.08 -0.37
C ASN A 305 9.39 -21.97 -1.20
N ILE A 306 10.28 -21.35 -1.97
CA ILE A 306 11.38 -22.02 -2.67
C ILE A 306 12.69 -21.70 -1.95
N PHE A 307 13.50 -22.74 -1.72
CA PHE A 307 14.82 -22.66 -1.13
C PHE A 307 15.86 -23.14 -2.15
N ASP A 308 16.44 -22.19 -2.88
CA ASP A 308 17.47 -22.41 -3.90
C ASP A 308 18.86 -22.11 -3.33
N ASN A 309 19.72 -23.11 -3.29
CA ASN A 309 21.05 -23.04 -2.68
C ASN A 309 21.07 -22.44 -1.25
N VAL A 310 20.09 -22.80 -0.43
CA VAL A 310 20.02 -22.36 0.97
C VAL A 310 20.79 -23.29 1.89
N THR A 311 21.63 -22.71 2.77
CA THR A 311 22.37 -23.45 3.80
C THR A 311 21.81 -23.20 5.19
N TRP A 312 21.97 -24.19 6.06
CA TRP A 312 21.40 -24.19 7.41
C TRP A 312 22.46 -24.60 8.44
N SER A 313 22.58 -23.81 9.51
CA SER A 313 23.45 -24.14 10.64
C SER A 313 22.86 -25.25 11.50
N SER A 314 23.68 -25.84 12.38
CA SER A 314 23.18 -26.79 13.38
C SER A 314 22.46 -26.07 14.53
N LEU A 315 21.45 -26.74 15.10
CA LEU A 315 20.76 -26.30 16.30
C LEU A 315 21.74 -26.13 17.48
N SER A 316 21.63 -25.00 18.20
CA SER A 316 22.28 -24.73 19.48
C SER A 316 21.27 -24.21 20.51
N SER A 317 21.75 -23.80 21.69
CA SER A 317 20.89 -23.22 22.74
C SER A 317 20.19 -21.91 22.34
N ASP A 318 20.82 -21.11 21.48
CA ASP A 318 20.38 -19.76 21.10
C ASP A 318 20.29 -19.58 19.58
N TYR A 319 20.39 -20.68 18.82
CA TYR A 319 20.37 -20.71 17.37
C TYR A 319 19.52 -21.89 16.90
N ASN A 320 18.30 -21.61 16.46
CA ASN A 320 17.29 -22.59 16.07
C ASN A 320 16.77 -22.29 14.65
N PRO A 321 17.51 -22.70 13.61
CA PRO A 321 17.07 -22.58 12.22
C PRO A 321 15.87 -23.49 11.95
N ALA A 322 14.95 -23.04 11.11
CA ALA A 322 13.76 -23.82 10.75
C ALA A 322 14.06 -24.96 9.76
N GLY A 323 15.09 -24.82 8.92
CA GLY A 323 15.46 -25.82 7.92
C GLY A 323 16.40 -26.92 8.42
N PRO A 324 16.85 -27.82 7.53
CA PRO A 324 16.72 -27.75 6.06
C PRO A 324 15.32 -28.01 5.51
N ASP A 325 14.41 -28.56 6.30
CA ASP A 325 13.03 -28.82 5.92
C ASP A 325 12.05 -28.04 6.82
N PRO A 326 11.81 -26.74 6.56
CA PRO A 326 10.97 -25.91 7.43
C PRO A 326 9.56 -26.46 7.61
N GLU A 327 9.19 -26.75 8.85
CA GLU A 327 7.83 -27.13 9.24
C GLU A 327 7.13 -25.98 9.99
N SER A 328 5.81 -25.88 9.81
CA SER A 328 5.00 -24.93 10.56
C SER A 328 4.87 -25.37 12.02
N ASN A 329 5.13 -24.47 12.96
CA ASN A 329 4.98 -24.72 14.40
C ASN A 329 3.81 -23.95 15.03
N THR A 330 3.09 -23.16 14.23
CA THR A 330 1.87 -22.44 14.62
C THR A 330 0.91 -22.31 13.43
N SER A 331 -0.22 -21.66 13.66
CA SER A 331 -1.13 -21.18 12.62
C SER A 331 -1.36 -19.68 12.81
N VAL A 332 -1.22 -18.91 11.74
CA VAL A 332 -1.32 -17.44 11.73
C VAL A 332 -2.49 -17.02 10.84
N SER A 333 -3.39 -16.20 11.38
CA SER A 333 -4.54 -15.68 10.64
C SER A 333 -4.22 -14.31 10.03
N ILE A 334 -4.52 -14.14 8.74
CA ILE A 334 -4.30 -12.89 7.99
C ILE A 334 -5.66 -12.25 7.69
N PRO A 335 -5.99 -11.08 8.28
CA PRO A 335 -7.32 -10.49 8.23
C PRO A 335 -7.52 -9.51 7.05
N TYR A 336 -6.80 -9.69 5.94
CA TYR A 336 -6.96 -8.89 4.72
C TYR A 336 -6.87 -9.78 3.49
N SER A 337 -7.43 -9.32 2.39
CA SER A 337 -7.33 -10.00 1.10
C SER A 337 -5.93 -9.82 0.51
N TYR A 338 -5.39 -10.91 -0.03
CA TYR A 338 -4.13 -10.91 -0.77
C TYR A 338 -4.20 -11.98 -1.86
N SER A 339 -3.28 -11.88 -2.82
CA SER A 339 -3.06 -12.89 -3.85
C SER A 339 -1.58 -13.22 -3.84
N LEU A 340 -1.28 -14.51 -4.02
CA LEU A 340 0.09 -15.00 -4.04
C LEU A 340 0.46 -15.30 -5.48
N ASP A 341 1.59 -14.76 -5.93
CA ASP A 341 2.26 -15.29 -7.11
C ASP A 341 2.83 -16.68 -6.82
N ASP A 342 2.99 -17.48 -7.87
CA ASP A 342 3.79 -18.68 -7.77
C ASP A 342 5.22 -18.32 -7.36
N ALA A 343 5.78 -19.02 -6.38
CA ALA A 343 7.10 -18.68 -5.87
C ALA A 343 8.19 -18.74 -6.95
N GLY A 344 8.04 -19.61 -7.97
CA GLY A 344 9.03 -19.78 -9.03
C GLY A 344 9.16 -18.58 -9.98
N CYS A 345 8.16 -17.69 -10.02
CA CYS A 345 8.22 -16.48 -10.82
C CYS A 345 8.55 -15.22 -10.02
N VAL A 346 8.63 -15.33 -8.69
CA VAL A 346 8.95 -14.20 -7.80
C VAL A 346 10.25 -13.48 -8.19
N PRO A 347 11.37 -14.16 -8.51
CA PRO A 347 12.57 -13.45 -8.97
C PRO A 347 12.34 -12.55 -10.19
N ASP A 348 11.61 -13.05 -11.19
CA ASP A 348 11.32 -12.31 -12.42
C ASP A 348 10.32 -11.16 -12.19
N ILE A 349 9.31 -11.34 -11.33
CA ILE A 349 8.38 -10.27 -10.93
C ILE A 349 9.12 -9.18 -10.16
N VAL A 350 9.84 -9.57 -9.10
CA VAL A 350 10.53 -8.64 -8.21
C VAL A 350 11.61 -7.86 -8.96
N SER A 351 12.36 -8.49 -9.87
CA SER A 351 13.37 -7.78 -10.69
C SER A 351 12.81 -6.66 -11.58
N ARG A 352 11.52 -6.71 -11.91
CA ARG A 352 10.85 -5.72 -12.78
C ARG A 352 10.05 -4.69 -12.00
N THR A 353 9.62 -5.03 -10.79
CA THR A 353 8.67 -4.22 -10.01
C THR A 353 9.33 -3.54 -8.82
N ALA A 354 10.29 -4.19 -8.15
CA ALA A 354 10.79 -3.70 -6.88
C ALA A 354 11.78 -2.53 -7.02
N GLY A 355 11.63 -1.52 -6.15
CA GLY A 355 12.51 -0.37 -6.04
C GLY A 355 11.91 0.92 -6.58
N ALA A 356 12.62 2.02 -6.32
CA ALA A 356 12.28 3.32 -6.89
C ALA A 356 12.59 3.37 -8.39
N GLY A 357 11.79 4.12 -9.15
CA GLY A 357 11.99 4.34 -10.58
C GLY A 357 11.48 3.21 -11.48
N THR A 358 10.76 2.22 -10.94
CA THR A 358 10.19 1.10 -11.71
C THR A 358 8.81 1.41 -12.31
N GLY A 359 8.38 2.66 -12.25
CA GLY A 359 7.05 3.07 -12.74
C GLY A 359 5.89 2.54 -11.88
N LEU A 360 6.17 2.20 -10.61
CA LEU A 360 5.23 1.65 -9.65
C LEU A 360 4.54 0.36 -10.12
N GLN A 361 5.21 -0.42 -10.99
CA GLN A 361 4.63 -1.65 -11.52
C GLN A 361 4.34 -2.65 -10.39
N VAL A 362 3.18 -3.28 -10.44
CA VAL A 362 2.76 -4.29 -9.45
C VAL A 362 2.54 -5.63 -10.14
N SER A 363 2.53 -6.72 -9.39
CA SER A 363 2.10 -8.02 -9.91
C SER A 363 0.59 -8.04 -10.20
N ASP A 364 0.16 -8.86 -11.16
CA ASP A 364 -1.23 -9.24 -11.40
C ASP A 364 -1.66 -10.51 -10.65
N GLY A 365 -0.75 -11.13 -9.89
CA GLY A 365 -0.97 -12.38 -9.19
C GLY A 365 -0.92 -13.61 -10.11
N ASN A 366 -0.46 -13.44 -11.35
CA ASN A 366 -0.27 -14.50 -12.32
C ASN A 366 1.09 -14.35 -13.03
N CYS A 367 2.13 -14.05 -12.23
CA CYS A 367 3.51 -13.96 -12.69
C CYS A 367 3.74 -12.89 -13.77
N SER A 368 2.92 -11.83 -13.82
CA SER A 368 3.10 -10.74 -14.77
C SER A 368 3.04 -9.35 -14.09
N PRO A 369 3.97 -8.44 -14.39
CA PRO A 369 3.90 -7.07 -13.94
C PRO A 369 2.89 -6.29 -14.76
N GLN A 370 2.22 -5.37 -14.11
CA GLN A 370 1.26 -4.45 -14.70
C GLN A 370 1.46 -3.06 -14.12
N THR A 371 1.15 -2.03 -14.90
CA THR A 371 1.05 -0.67 -14.36
C THR A 371 -0.21 -0.57 -13.52
N PRO A 372 -0.15 -0.11 -12.26
CA PRO A 372 -1.33 0.09 -11.46
C PRO A 372 -2.27 1.08 -12.16
N THR A 373 -3.58 0.77 -12.13
CA THR A 373 -4.58 1.71 -12.64
C THR A 373 -4.58 2.95 -11.73
N PRO A 374 -4.43 4.19 -12.26
CA PRO A 374 -4.41 5.38 -11.43
C PRO A 374 -5.67 5.48 -10.57
N THR A 375 -5.50 5.65 -9.27
CA THR A 375 -6.59 6.05 -8.37
C THR A 375 -7.05 7.44 -8.80
N ALA A 376 -8.31 7.62 -9.20
CA ALA A 376 -8.81 8.93 -9.59
C ALA A 376 -8.69 9.93 -8.42
N THR A 377 -8.03 11.07 -8.63
CA THR A 377 -7.98 12.17 -7.67
C THR A 377 -9.40 12.65 -7.38
N PRO A 378 -9.90 12.59 -6.13
CA PRO A 378 -11.20 13.16 -5.81
C PRO A 378 -11.12 14.69 -5.90
N THR A 379 -11.79 15.28 -6.90
CA THR A 379 -12.03 16.71 -6.95
C THR A 379 -12.86 17.13 -5.72
N ALA A 380 -12.33 18.09 -4.95
CA ALA A 380 -12.91 18.56 -3.71
C ALA A 380 -14.40 18.94 -3.85
N THR A 381 -15.25 18.33 -3.01
CA THR A 381 -16.61 18.80 -2.67
C THR A 381 -16.72 18.68 -1.14
N PRO A 382 -17.29 19.69 -0.43
CA PRO A 382 -16.96 19.94 0.97
C PRO A 382 -17.52 18.92 1.98
N THR A 383 -16.66 18.67 2.97
CA THR A 383 -16.75 18.03 4.28
C THR A 383 -18.12 17.58 4.82
N ALA A 384 -18.20 16.32 5.25
CA ALA A 384 -18.86 15.94 6.51
C ALA A 384 -18.31 14.61 7.08
N THR A 385 -17.63 14.75 8.23
CA THR A 385 -17.66 13.95 9.47
C THR A 385 -17.68 12.40 9.41
N SER A 386 -16.67 11.81 10.09
CA SER A 386 -16.39 10.40 10.39
C SER A 386 -17.58 9.62 10.99
N THR A 387 -17.72 8.29 10.83
CA THR A 387 -17.06 7.13 11.53
C THR A 387 -17.95 5.88 11.26
N PRO A 388 -17.73 4.62 11.76
CA PRO A 388 -16.62 3.64 11.71
C PRO A 388 -16.92 2.42 10.78
N THR A 389 -15.92 1.58 10.46
CA THR A 389 -16.14 0.22 9.90
C THR A 389 -15.96 -0.84 10.98
N ALA A 390 -16.99 -1.66 11.20
CA ALA A 390 -16.99 -2.79 12.12
C ALA A 390 -16.70 -4.11 11.39
N THR A 391 -15.89 -4.95 12.04
CA THR A 391 -15.68 -6.37 11.74
C THR A 391 -16.97 -7.17 11.89
N ALA A 392 -17.14 -8.17 11.03
CA ALA A 392 -18.23 -9.12 11.07
C ALA A 392 -18.25 -9.92 12.39
N THR A 393 -19.26 -9.66 13.20
CA THR A 393 -19.91 -10.68 14.05
C THR A 393 -21.33 -10.84 13.54
N SER A 394 -21.80 -12.07 13.47
CA SER A 394 -23.17 -12.42 13.10
C SER A 394 -24.18 -11.83 14.10
N THR A 395 -24.60 -10.59 13.86
CA THR A 395 -25.78 -10.02 14.47
C THR A 395 -26.61 -9.45 13.36
N GLN A 396 -27.74 -10.10 13.05
CA GLN A 396 -28.81 -9.51 12.26
C GLN A 396 -29.00 -8.04 12.69
N PRO A 397 -29.08 -7.08 11.76
CA PRO A 397 -29.29 -5.68 12.13
C PRO A 397 -30.52 -5.54 13.03
N SER A 398 -30.39 -4.84 14.15
CA SER A 398 -31.53 -4.51 14.99
C SER A 398 -32.32 -3.34 14.36
N GLY A 399 -33.64 -3.32 14.56
CA GLY A 399 -34.52 -2.30 14.01
C GLY A 399 -35.49 -2.80 12.93
N THR A 400 -36.38 -1.93 12.49
CA THR A 400 -37.38 -2.25 11.46
C THR A 400 -36.72 -2.34 10.08
N ASN A 401 -36.85 -3.48 9.41
CA ASN A 401 -36.46 -3.62 8.00
C ASN A 401 -37.40 -2.75 7.13
N LEU A 402 -36.86 -1.68 6.57
CA LEU A 402 -37.58 -0.69 5.77
C LEU A 402 -37.85 -1.15 4.34
N SER A 403 -37.30 -2.29 3.93
CA SER A 403 -37.59 -2.90 2.62
C SER A 403 -38.97 -3.53 2.61
N ILE A 404 -39.47 -4.01 3.75
CA ILE A 404 -40.80 -4.61 3.85
C ILE A 404 -41.86 -3.54 3.58
N GLY A 405 -42.67 -3.75 2.53
CA GLY A 405 -43.70 -2.81 2.09
C GLY A 405 -43.18 -1.68 1.17
N ALA A 406 -41.89 -1.64 0.86
CA ALA A 406 -41.32 -0.72 -0.13
C ALA A 406 -41.59 -1.20 -1.57
N GLY A 407 -41.22 -0.38 -2.56
CA GLY A 407 -41.11 -0.79 -3.95
C GLY A 407 -39.73 -1.37 -4.28
N SER A 408 -39.61 -2.04 -5.41
CA SER A 408 -38.31 -2.44 -5.98
C SER A 408 -38.30 -2.33 -7.50
N ASP A 409 -37.12 -2.26 -8.07
CA ASP A 409 -36.84 -2.49 -9.48
C ASP A 409 -35.36 -2.88 -9.64
N GLY A 410 -34.91 -3.12 -10.86
CA GLY A 410 -33.52 -3.50 -11.13
C GLY A 410 -33.20 -3.44 -12.61
N SER A 411 -31.96 -3.77 -12.94
CA SER A 411 -31.43 -3.78 -14.32
C SER A 411 -32.07 -4.83 -15.22
N SER A 412 -32.02 -6.10 -14.81
CA SER A 412 -32.56 -7.27 -15.51
C SER A 412 -33.00 -8.33 -14.50
N LYS A 413 -33.74 -9.34 -14.94
CA LYS A 413 -34.09 -10.49 -14.11
C LYS A 413 -34.12 -11.78 -14.94
N ALA A 414 -33.63 -12.87 -14.35
CA ALA A 414 -33.75 -14.20 -14.91
C ALA A 414 -35.20 -14.70 -14.85
N ASP A 415 -35.57 -15.60 -15.76
CA ASP A 415 -36.88 -16.24 -15.79
C ASP A 415 -37.20 -16.93 -14.46
N GLY A 416 -38.45 -16.78 -14.00
CA GLY A 416 -38.89 -17.34 -12.72
C GLY A 416 -38.52 -16.53 -11.48
N THR A 417 -37.79 -15.41 -11.62
CA THR A 417 -37.48 -14.49 -10.51
C THR A 417 -38.24 -13.16 -10.61
N SER A 418 -38.31 -12.42 -9.51
CA SER A 418 -38.95 -11.11 -9.44
C SER A 418 -38.12 -10.14 -8.61
N TYR A 419 -38.13 -8.86 -8.99
CA TYR A 419 -37.62 -7.80 -8.10
C TYR A 419 -38.38 -7.77 -6.77
N GLY A 420 -39.64 -8.25 -6.77
CA GLY A 420 -40.50 -8.46 -5.60
C GLY A 420 -39.81 -9.21 -4.45
N ASN A 421 -39.05 -10.23 -4.82
CA ASN A 421 -38.58 -11.26 -3.93
C ASN A 421 -37.57 -10.75 -2.89
N VAL A 422 -36.81 -9.69 -3.18
CA VAL A 422 -35.78 -9.19 -2.25
C VAL A 422 -36.31 -8.46 -1.01
N ARG A 423 -37.63 -8.43 -0.79
CA ARG A 423 -38.25 -7.68 0.31
C ARG A 423 -39.52 -8.33 0.86
N ASP A 424 -39.78 -9.58 0.51
CA ASP A 424 -40.96 -10.27 1.00
C ASP A 424 -40.70 -11.00 2.34
N GLY A 425 -39.44 -11.03 2.79
CA GLY A 425 -39.04 -11.69 4.02
C GLY A 425 -38.95 -13.21 3.89
N ASP A 426 -38.99 -13.74 2.67
CA ASP A 426 -38.96 -15.17 2.37
C ASP A 426 -37.63 -15.58 1.72
N MET A 427 -36.76 -16.17 2.52
CA MET A 427 -35.45 -16.70 2.09
C MET A 427 -35.52 -17.83 1.05
N SER A 428 -36.71 -18.33 0.73
CA SER A 428 -36.93 -19.34 -0.33
C SER A 428 -37.15 -18.72 -1.72
N THR A 429 -37.47 -17.42 -1.79
CA THR A 429 -37.55 -16.68 -3.05
C THR A 429 -36.31 -15.81 -3.24
N TYR A 430 -36.05 -15.38 -4.47
CA TYR A 430 -34.91 -14.51 -4.76
C TYR A 430 -35.08 -13.72 -6.05
N TRP A 431 -34.36 -12.61 -6.16
CA TRP A 431 -34.04 -11.99 -7.43
C TRP A 431 -32.70 -12.51 -7.95
N SER A 432 -32.60 -12.68 -9.25
CA SER A 432 -31.35 -13.00 -9.94
C SER A 432 -31.27 -12.21 -11.24
N PRO A 433 -30.16 -11.55 -11.58
CA PRO A 433 -30.00 -10.88 -12.87
C PRO A 433 -29.89 -11.91 -14.02
N ALA A 434 -30.03 -11.45 -15.26
CA ALA A 434 -29.91 -12.32 -16.44
C ALA A 434 -28.47 -12.85 -16.70
N GLY A 435 -27.46 -12.31 -16.02
CA GLY A 435 -26.05 -12.67 -16.16
C GLY A 435 -25.31 -12.72 -14.82
N SER A 436 -23.98 -12.62 -14.86
CA SER A 436 -23.13 -12.57 -13.65
C SER A 436 -23.16 -11.21 -12.94
N THR A 437 -23.62 -10.16 -13.61
CA THR A 437 -23.73 -8.81 -13.03
C THR A 437 -25.14 -8.28 -13.14
N GLY A 438 -25.45 -7.27 -12.33
CA GLY A 438 -26.75 -6.61 -12.36
C GLY A 438 -27.01 -5.82 -11.09
N SER A 439 -27.99 -4.94 -11.17
CA SER A 439 -28.47 -4.12 -10.06
C SER A 439 -29.89 -4.46 -9.64
N ILE A 440 -30.12 -4.40 -8.33
CA ILE A 440 -31.42 -4.49 -7.67
C ILE A 440 -31.58 -3.29 -6.72
N SER A 441 -32.79 -2.78 -6.59
CA SER A 441 -33.07 -1.56 -5.82
C SER A 441 -34.27 -1.72 -4.90
N VAL A 442 -34.21 -1.00 -3.77
CA VAL A 442 -35.36 -0.72 -2.90
C VAL A 442 -35.71 0.77 -3.06
N LYS A 443 -37.01 1.08 -3.17
CA LYS A 443 -37.50 2.44 -3.39
C LYS A 443 -38.74 2.77 -2.57
N TRP A 444 -38.83 4.02 -2.14
CA TRP A 444 -39.91 4.55 -1.30
C TRP A 444 -40.62 5.74 -1.96
N GLY A 445 -41.87 5.97 -1.59
CA GLY A 445 -42.66 7.11 -2.10
C GLY A 445 -42.16 8.48 -1.64
N SER A 446 -41.33 8.52 -0.60
CA SER A 446 -40.68 9.71 -0.05
C SER A 446 -39.26 9.38 0.40
N ALA A 447 -38.41 10.41 0.54
CA ALA A 447 -37.05 10.25 1.04
C ALA A 447 -37.05 9.50 2.37
N THR A 448 -36.31 8.39 2.41
CA THR A 448 -36.21 7.48 3.54
C THR A 448 -34.75 7.43 3.96
N THR A 449 -34.52 7.53 5.27
CA THR A 449 -33.17 7.54 5.84
C THR A 449 -32.68 6.12 6.07
N VAL A 450 -31.58 5.75 5.42
CA VAL A 450 -30.92 4.45 5.53
C VAL A 450 -29.43 4.63 5.78
N SER A 451 -28.83 3.77 6.60
CA SER A 451 -27.38 3.77 6.89
C SER A 451 -26.76 2.37 6.86
N ARG A 452 -27.60 1.34 6.76
CA ARG A 452 -27.19 -0.05 6.70
C ARG A 452 -28.10 -0.85 5.80
N ILE A 453 -27.51 -1.81 5.09
CA ILE A 453 -28.25 -2.82 4.35
C ILE A 453 -27.74 -4.20 4.75
N ASN A 454 -28.57 -5.22 4.54
CA ASN A 454 -28.16 -6.60 4.68
C ASN A 454 -28.55 -7.35 3.41
N ILE A 455 -27.54 -7.77 2.66
CA ILE A 455 -27.72 -8.54 1.42
C ILE A 455 -27.61 -10.01 1.80
N ARG A 456 -28.70 -10.76 1.61
CA ARG A 456 -28.76 -12.17 1.94
C ARG A 456 -28.87 -12.98 0.67
N GLU A 457 -27.92 -13.89 0.47
CA GLU A 457 -27.94 -14.81 -0.66
C GLU A 457 -28.96 -15.92 -0.44
N ALA A 458 -29.54 -16.42 -1.52
CA ALA A 458 -30.44 -17.58 -1.48
C ALA A 458 -29.65 -18.84 -1.08
N SER A 459 -30.33 -19.78 -0.44
CA SER A 459 -29.70 -21.04 -0.05
C SER A 459 -29.11 -21.79 -1.25
N GLY A 460 -27.85 -22.21 -1.13
CA GLY A 460 -27.09 -22.87 -2.19
C GLY A 460 -26.45 -21.91 -3.20
N SER A 461 -26.41 -20.60 -2.90
CA SER A 461 -25.72 -19.58 -3.70
C SER A 461 -24.80 -18.67 -2.88
N GLU A 462 -24.56 -19.03 -1.62
CA GLU A 462 -23.72 -18.27 -0.71
C GLU A 462 -22.28 -18.15 -1.24
N GLY A 463 -21.73 -16.93 -1.18
CA GLY A 463 -20.40 -16.61 -1.69
C GLY A 463 -20.33 -16.39 -3.20
N THR A 464 -21.47 -16.34 -3.90
CA THR A 464 -21.50 -16.08 -5.35
C THR A 464 -21.26 -14.61 -5.65
N ILE A 465 -21.80 -13.71 -4.84
CA ILE A 465 -21.63 -12.27 -4.99
C ILE A 465 -20.17 -11.90 -4.69
N GLY A 466 -19.46 -11.47 -5.75
CA GLY A 466 -18.06 -11.07 -5.72
C GLY A 466 -17.94 -9.61 -5.34
N SER A 467 -17.77 -8.71 -6.31
CA SER A 467 -17.66 -7.26 -6.11
C SER A 467 -18.98 -6.53 -6.35
N TRP A 468 -19.21 -5.45 -5.62
CA TRP A 468 -20.42 -4.64 -5.71
C TRP A 468 -20.20 -3.19 -5.29
N ARG A 469 -21.18 -2.33 -5.62
CA ARG A 469 -21.34 -0.98 -5.08
C ARG A 469 -22.77 -0.70 -4.64
N VAL A 470 -22.94 0.07 -3.58
CA VAL A 470 -24.24 0.62 -3.15
C VAL A 470 -24.34 2.05 -3.67
N VAL A 471 -25.44 2.36 -4.35
CA VAL A 471 -25.63 3.63 -5.05
C VAL A 471 -26.91 4.32 -4.57
N ASN A 472 -26.83 5.61 -4.27
CA ASN A 472 -27.99 6.47 -4.18
C ASN A 472 -28.50 6.71 -5.61
N ALA A 473 -29.63 6.09 -5.97
CA ALA A 473 -30.13 6.14 -7.34
C ALA A 473 -30.76 7.49 -7.71
N ASP A 474 -31.03 8.35 -6.73
CA ASP A 474 -31.55 9.69 -7.00
C ASP A 474 -30.45 10.62 -7.52
N THR A 475 -29.21 10.40 -7.08
CA THR A 475 -28.05 11.26 -7.39
C THR A 475 -26.97 10.57 -8.23
N GLY A 476 -26.98 9.24 -8.28
CA GLY A 476 -25.91 8.43 -8.87
C GLY A 476 -24.67 8.29 -7.96
N ALA A 477 -24.69 8.82 -6.74
CA ALA A 477 -23.56 8.76 -5.83
C ALA A 477 -23.34 7.33 -5.30
N VAL A 478 -22.10 6.85 -5.35
CA VAL A 478 -21.70 5.60 -4.69
C VAL A 478 -21.60 5.85 -3.19
N LEU A 479 -22.45 5.19 -2.41
CA LEU A 479 -22.47 5.29 -0.95
C LEU A 479 -21.36 4.45 -0.31
N THR A 480 -21.07 3.30 -0.89
CA THR A 480 -19.98 2.39 -0.48
C THR A 480 -19.76 1.32 -1.56
N SER A 481 -18.62 0.64 -1.53
CA SER A 481 -18.30 -0.49 -2.41
C SER A 481 -17.59 -1.57 -1.62
N GLY A 482 -17.67 -2.81 -2.09
CA GLY A 482 -17.05 -3.92 -1.38
C GLY A 482 -17.21 -5.24 -2.11
N SER A 483 -17.07 -6.31 -1.34
CA SER A 483 -17.21 -7.67 -1.84
C SER A 483 -17.95 -8.58 -0.87
N GLY A 484 -18.57 -9.65 -1.37
CA GLY A 484 -19.33 -10.61 -0.57
C GLY A 484 -20.71 -10.08 -0.15
N ALA A 485 -21.64 -10.99 0.14
CA ALA A 485 -22.93 -10.63 0.72
C ALA A 485 -22.81 -10.43 2.25
N GLY A 486 -23.85 -9.85 2.85
CA GLY A 486 -23.95 -9.64 4.30
C GLY A 486 -24.34 -8.22 4.70
N VAL A 487 -24.03 -7.88 5.95
CA VAL A 487 -24.33 -6.56 6.53
C VAL A 487 -23.32 -5.53 6.02
N ILE A 488 -23.82 -4.49 5.37
CA ILE A 488 -23.04 -3.42 4.76
C ILE A 488 -23.46 -2.10 5.39
N THR A 489 -22.50 -1.31 5.83
CA THR A 489 -22.72 0.02 6.43
C THR A 489 -22.21 1.12 5.50
N PHE A 490 -22.89 2.27 5.53
CA PHE A 490 -22.51 3.47 4.80
C PHE A 490 -23.03 4.71 5.53
N PRO A 491 -22.53 5.92 5.21
CA PRO A 491 -23.02 7.15 5.83
C PRO A 491 -24.54 7.26 5.75
N GLN A 492 -25.19 7.64 6.85
CA GLN A 492 -26.64 7.79 6.90
C GLN A 492 -27.12 8.74 5.78
N THR A 493 -27.91 8.20 4.87
CA THR A 493 -28.33 8.90 3.65
C THR A 493 -29.85 8.89 3.56
N SER A 494 -30.45 10.06 3.30
CA SER A 494 -31.87 10.19 2.98
C SER A 494 -32.06 10.17 1.47
N LEU A 495 -32.82 9.20 0.98
CA LEU A 495 -32.97 8.90 -0.44
C LEU A 495 -34.31 8.23 -0.74
N ASN A 496 -34.84 8.40 -1.94
CA ASN A 496 -36.04 7.74 -2.45
C ASN A 496 -35.71 6.35 -3.01
N LYS A 497 -34.48 6.09 -3.45
CA LYS A 497 -34.09 4.79 -4.03
C LYS A 497 -32.62 4.42 -3.78
N VAL A 498 -32.38 3.27 -3.16
CA VAL A 498 -31.05 2.69 -2.95
C VAL A 498 -30.86 1.50 -3.89
N THR A 499 -29.70 1.44 -4.54
CA THR A 499 -29.35 0.38 -5.49
C THR A 499 -28.17 -0.42 -4.97
N PHE A 500 -28.29 -1.75 -4.94
CA PHE A 500 -27.17 -2.66 -4.82
C PHE A 500 -26.78 -3.15 -6.21
N GLU A 501 -25.58 -2.79 -6.67
CA GLU A 501 -25.08 -3.10 -8.00
C GLU A 501 -23.92 -4.08 -7.91
N ILE A 502 -24.14 -5.29 -8.44
CA ILE A 502 -23.15 -6.35 -8.51
C ILE A 502 -22.29 -6.09 -9.74
N THR A 503 -20.99 -5.84 -9.51
CA THR A 503 -19.99 -5.53 -10.54
C THR A 503 -19.12 -6.74 -10.88
N GLY A 504 -19.15 -7.80 -10.06
CA GLY A 504 -18.47 -9.07 -10.32
C GLY A 504 -19.00 -10.19 -9.44
N SER A 505 -18.99 -11.41 -9.96
CA SER A 505 -19.46 -12.61 -9.25
C SER A 505 -18.74 -13.85 -9.78
N THR A 506 -18.74 -14.93 -9.00
CA THR A 506 -18.17 -16.24 -9.39
C THR A 506 -19.21 -17.16 -10.05
N GLY A 507 -20.45 -16.69 -10.19
CA GLY A 507 -21.59 -17.38 -10.81
C GLY A 507 -22.80 -16.44 -10.93
N THR A 508 -23.97 -16.94 -11.36
CA THR A 508 -25.19 -16.09 -11.42
C THR A 508 -25.69 -15.79 -10.02
N PRO A 509 -25.63 -14.52 -9.54
CA PRO A 509 -25.95 -14.21 -8.15
C PRO A 509 -27.46 -14.33 -7.88
N ARG A 510 -27.82 -14.72 -6.66
CA ARG A 510 -29.21 -14.83 -6.21
C ARG A 510 -29.39 -14.12 -4.88
N VAL A 511 -30.01 -12.94 -4.91
CA VAL A 511 -30.30 -12.15 -3.72
C VAL A 511 -31.68 -12.58 -3.22
N ALA A 512 -31.72 -13.28 -2.09
CA ALA A 512 -32.96 -13.63 -1.42
C ALA A 512 -33.56 -12.40 -0.73
N GLU A 513 -32.75 -11.64 0.01
CA GLU A 513 -33.22 -10.43 0.69
C GLU A 513 -32.24 -9.26 0.50
N PHE A 514 -32.81 -8.08 0.27
CA PHE A 514 -32.16 -6.78 0.30
C PHE A 514 -32.83 -5.97 1.41
N GLU A 515 -32.40 -6.21 2.64
CA GLU A 515 -32.93 -5.57 3.84
C GLU A 515 -32.29 -4.19 4.03
N THR A 516 -33.06 -3.19 4.45
CA THR A 516 -32.61 -1.80 4.63
C THR A 516 -32.95 -1.30 6.03
N TYR A 517 -32.04 -0.56 6.65
CA TYR A 517 -32.18 -0.10 8.04
C TYR A 517 -31.72 1.34 8.20
N ALA A 518 -32.42 2.08 9.06
CA ALA A 518 -32.08 3.46 9.41
C ALA A 518 -30.82 3.57 10.28
N GLN A 519 -30.53 2.56 11.12
CA GLN A 519 -29.42 2.53 12.07
C GLN A 519 -28.82 1.15 12.24
#